data_AF-A0A959YY70-F1
#
_entry.id   AF-A0A959YY70-F1
#
_cell.length_a   1.000
_cell.length_b   1.000
_cell.length_c   1.000
_cell.angle_alpha   90.00
_cell.angle_beta   90.00
_cell.angle_gamma   90.00
#
_symmetry.space_group_name_H-M   'P 1'
#
loop_
_entity.id
_entity.type
_entity.pdbx_description
1 polymer ?
#
loop_
_entity_poly.entity_id
_entity_poly.type
_entity_poly.pdbx_seq_one_letter_code
_entity_poly.pdbx_strand_id
1 'polypeptide(L)'
;MEQNLQFIASNYNSTYGTPYELVRIPMPPSTGGAYPPQGYYRTYANNLFINGTVLVPTYREEYDTTGLRILRESLPGYRVIGIDCDDNGQNIISASGAIHCITKCIGVEDPLLIRHQRLRDTYDTQNGYTVEAYVRHRSGIAQAQLHWTTDTAQGFTALAMTDVGNGMWAADIPAQPAGTEVFYYVEGEANSGKVQVRPIVAPDGWWRFRVLDINTGVDDADGPRIAEVFPNPTSSLLVVQLAS
;
A
#
# COMPACT_ATOMS: atom_id res chain seq x y z
N MET A 1 -9.76 -20.92 -4.86
CA MET A 1 -9.32 -19.52 -4.73
C MET A 1 -7.85 -19.43 -4.34
N GLU A 2 -7.39 -20.08 -3.27
CA GLU A 2 -5.97 -20.04 -2.86
C GLU A 2 -5.01 -20.56 -3.94
N GLN A 3 -5.38 -21.62 -4.67
CA GLN A 3 -4.58 -22.12 -5.80
C GLN A 3 -4.40 -21.07 -6.91
N ASN A 4 -5.42 -20.26 -7.22
CA ASN A 4 -5.31 -19.21 -8.23
C ASN A 4 -4.39 -18.10 -7.75
N LEU A 5 -4.50 -17.73 -6.48
CA LEU A 5 -3.64 -16.71 -5.86
C LEU A 5 -2.17 -17.15 -5.89
N GLN A 6 -1.89 -18.38 -5.46
CA GLN A 6 -0.54 -18.96 -5.49
C GLN A 6 -0.01 -19.08 -6.92
N PHE A 7 -0.85 -19.52 -7.86
CA PHE A 7 -0.46 -19.60 -9.27
C PHE A 7 -0.04 -18.24 -9.82
N ILE A 8 -0.82 -17.18 -9.57
CA ILE A 8 -0.47 -15.84 -10.02
C ILE A 8 0.83 -15.37 -9.36
N ALA A 9 0.95 -15.53 -8.04
CA ALA A 9 2.09 -15.10 -7.27
C ALA A 9 3.41 -15.78 -7.65
N SER A 10 3.35 -17.06 -8.05
CA SER A 10 4.54 -17.84 -8.41
C SER A 10 4.94 -17.73 -9.89
N ASN A 11 4.01 -17.36 -10.78
CA ASN A 11 4.25 -17.39 -12.22
C ASN A 11 4.33 -16.00 -12.89
N TYR A 12 3.90 -14.94 -12.21
CA TYR A 12 3.83 -13.60 -12.82
C TYR A 12 4.39 -12.51 -11.89
N ASN A 13 5.11 -11.58 -12.51
CA ASN A 13 5.51 -10.33 -11.88
C ASN A 13 4.62 -9.17 -12.34
N SER A 14 4.72 -8.05 -11.63
CA SER A 14 4.14 -6.78 -12.02
C SER A 14 4.80 -6.24 -13.29
N THR A 15 4.22 -5.19 -13.88
CA THR A 15 4.81 -4.47 -15.02
C THR A 15 6.18 -3.85 -14.70
N TYR A 16 6.56 -3.81 -13.43
CA TYR A 16 7.84 -3.32 -12.95
C TYR A 16 8.83 -4.45 -12.62
N GLY A 17 8.51 -5.70 -12.98
CA GLY A 17 9.37 -6.85 -12.74
C GLY A 17 9.43 -7.30 -11.27
N THR A 18 8.60 -6.73 -10.41
CA THR A 18 8.53 -7.05 -8.98
C THR A 18 7.34 -7.97 -8.66
N PRO A 19 7.42 -8.82 -7.62
CA PRO A 19 6.28 -9.63 -7.20
C PRO A 19 5.06 -8.77 -6.83
N TYR A 20 3.85 -9.30 -7.05
CA TYR A 20 2.62 -8.64 -6.63
C TYR A 20 2.50 -8.59 -5.09
N GLU A 21 1.97 -7.47 -4.60
CA GLU A 21 1.50 -7.35 -3.23
C GLU A 21 0.07 -7.91 -3.15
N LEU A 22 -0.15 -8.88 -2.25
CA LEU A 22 -1.40 -9.64 -2.19
C LEU A 22 -2.19 -9.25 -0.93
N VAL A 23 -3.37 -8.66 -1.12
CA VAL A 23 -4.30 -8.33 -0.04
C VAL A 23 -5.43 -9.36 -0.04
N ARG A 24 -5.62 -10.04 1.10
CA ARG A 24 -6.70 -11.01 1.28
C ARG A 24 -7.89 -10.35 1.95
N ILE A 25 -9.07 -10.48 1.35
CA ILE A 25 -10.33 -9.97 1.89
C ILE A 25 -11.29 -11.15 2.02
N PRO A 26 -11.73 -11.52 3.24
CA PRO A 26 -12.72 -12.58 3.43
C PRO A 26 -14.03 -12.23 2.74
N MET A 27 -14.62 -13.19 2.01
CA MET A 27 -15.89 -12.97 1.31
C MET A 27 -17.07 -13.44 2.17
N PRO A 28 -18.21 -12.73 2.14
CA PRO A 28 -19.35 -13.08 2.99
C PRO A 28 -20.12 -14.30 2.41
N PRO A 29 -20.57 -15.24 3.27
CA PRO A 29 -21.42 -16.35 2.85
C PRO A 29 -22.85 -15.90 2.54
N SER A 30 -23.65 -16.80 1.94
CA SER A 30 -25.11 -16.65 1.84
C SER A 30 -25.82 -16.95 3.16
N THR A 31 -27.12 -16.65 3.21
CA THR A 31 -27.96 -16.95 4.38
C THR A 31 -27.94 -18.47 4.59
N GLY A 32 -27.45 -18.94 5.74
CA GLY A 32 -27.21 -20.36 6.00
C GLY A 32 -25.78 -20.86 5.74
N GLY A 33 -24.82 -19.96 5.46
CA GLY A 33 -23.38 -20.30 5.39
C GLY A 33 -22.87 -20.82 4.05
N ALA A 34 -23.76 -20.95 3.05
CA ALA A 34 -23.39 -21.46 1.73
C ALA A 34 -22.58 -20.45 0.90
N TYR A 35 -21.64 -20.95 0.12
CA TYR A 35 -20.91 -20.21 -0.91
C TYR A 35 -21.32 -20.70 -2.30
N PRO A 36 -21.00 -19.96 -3.38
CA PRO A 36 -21.22 -20.45 -4.73
C PRO A 36 -20.57 -21.82 -4.99
N PRO A 37 -21.20 -22.69 -5.82
CA PRO A 37 -22.42 -22.42 -6.60
C PRO A 37 -23.74 -22.60 -5.81
N GLN A 38 -23.69 -22.99 -4.53
CA GLN A 38 -24.88 -23.20 -3.69
C GLN A 38 -25.39 -21.92 -3.01
N GLY A 39 -24.84 -20.76 -3.38
CA GLY A 39 -25.20 -19.43 -2.85
C GLY A 39 -24.78 -18.32 -3.82
N TYR A 40 -25.01 -17.06 -3.45
CA TYR A 40 -24.67 -15.91 -4.29
C TYR A 40 -23.18 -15.56 -4.23
N TYR A 41 -22.67 -15.00 -5.34
CA TYR A 41 -21.27 -14.59 -5.53
C TYR A 41 -20.92 -13.27 -4.81
N ARG A 42 -21.28 -13.13 -3.53
CA ARG A 42 -20.96 -11.93 -2.77
C ARG A 42 -19.44 -11.75 -2.69
N THR A 43 -18.95 -10.61 -3.18
CA THR A 43 -17.52 -10.32 -3.21
C THR A 43 -17.26 -8.83 -3.11
N TYR A 44 -16.28 -8.45 -2.29
CA TYR A 44 -15.80 -7.06 -2.21
C TYR A 44 -14.91 -6.68 -3.40
N ALA A 45 -14.48 -7.65 -4.21
CA ALA A 45 -13.63 -7.41 -5.38
C ALA A 45 -14.41 -6.86 -6.59
N ASN A 46 -15.74 -6.91 -6.58
CA ASN A 46 -16.58 -6.29 -7.61
C ASN A 46 -16.78 -4.78 -7.33
N ASN A 47 -15.70 -4.13 -6.89
CA ASN A 47 -15.64 -2.71 -6.59
C ASN A 47 -15.25 -1.89 -7.82
N LEU A 48 -15.44 -0.58 -7.73
CA LEU A 48 -15.12 0.36 -8.79
C LEU A 48 -14.22 1.49 -8.27
N PHE A 49 -13.09 1.68 -8.91
CA PHE A 49 -12.23 2.84 -8.70
C PHE A 49 -12.67 3.99 -9.61
N ILE A 50 -12.96 5.14 -9.01
CA ILE A 50 -13.24 6.40 -9.69
C ILE A 50 -12.36 7.47 -9.06
N ASN A 51 -11.24 7.79 -9.73
CA ASN A 51 -10.22 8.71 -9.23
C ASN A 51 -9.76 8.31 -7.82
N GLY A 52 -9.82 9.21 -6.84
CA GLY A 52 -9.48 8.95 -5.43
C GLY A 52 -10.58 8.28 -4.61
N THR A 53 -11.66 7.79 -5.22
CA THR A 53 -12.77 7.11 -4.52
C THR A 53 -12.91 5.66 -4.98
N VAL A 54 -13.22 4.77 -4.05
CA VAL A 54 -13.51 3.36 -4.32
C VAL A 54 -14.93 3.05 -3.83
N LEU A 55 -15.79 2.63 -4.74
CA LEU A 55 -17.14 2.17 -4.44
C LEU A 55 -17.10 0.66 -4.25
N VAL A 56 -17.43 0.19 -3.05
CA VAL A 56 -17.30 -1.21 -2.65
C VAL A 56 -18.70 -1.78 -2.41
N PRO A 57 -19.06 -2.91 -3.03
CA PRO A 57 -20.34 -3.55 -2.73
C PRO A 57 -20.32 -4.09 -1.30
N THR A 58 -21.33 -3.74 -0.52
CA THR A 58 -21.57 -4.27 0.83
C THR A 58 -22.80 -5.16 0.81
N TYR A 59 -22.89 -6.06 1.79
CA TYR A 59 -23.94 -7.08 1.81
C TYR A 59 -24.54 -7.29 3.20
N ARG A 60 -23.69 -7.40 4.23
CA ARG A 60 -24.09 -7.66 5.61
C ARG A 60 -23.07 -7.07 6.57
N GLU A 61 -23.55 -6.24 7.49
CA GLU A 61 -22.72 -5.46 8.40
C GLU A 61 -21.67 -6.30 9.16
N GLU A 62 -22.05 -7.49 9.62
CA GLU A 62 -21.17 -8.42 10.35
C GLU A 62 -19.91 -8.84 9.57
N TYR A 63 -19.95 -8.83 8.24
CA TYR A 63 -18.80 -9.11 7.38
C TYR A 63 -18.21 -7.85 6.75
N ASP A 64 -19.05 -6.87 6.42
CA ASP A 64 -18.67 -5.64 5.72
C ASP A 64 -17.67 -4.83 6.53
N THR A 65 -17.84 -4.80 7.86
CA THR A 65 -16.92 -4.10 8.78
C THR A 65 -15.47 -4.55 8.59
N THR A 66 -15.23 -5.87 8.50
CA THR A 66 -13.88 -6.43 8.29
C THR A 66 -13.39 -6.20 6.86
N GLY A 67 -14.25 -6.43 5.86
CA GLY A 67 -13.87 -6.26 4.45
C GLY A 67 -13.48 -4.82 4.11
N LEU A 68 -14.28 -3.85 4.56
CA LEU A 68 -14.02 -2.42 4.37
C LEU A 68 -12.80 -1.94 5.15
N ARG A 69 -12.56 -2.47 6.36
CA ARG A 69 -11.36 -2.14 7.13
C ARG A 69 -10.08 -2.53 6.39
N ILE A 70 -10.00 -3.77 5.90
CA ILE A 70 -8.84 -4.26 5.14
C ILE A 70 -8.60 -3.39 3.89
N LEU A 71 -9.67 -3.03 3.17
CA LEU A 71 -9.58 -2.16 1.99
C LEU A 71 -9.06 -0.77 2.34
N ARG A 72 -9.56 -0.15 3.42
CA ARG A 72 -9.10 1.17 3.87
C ARG A 72 -7.63 1.15 4.29
N GLU A 73 -7.21 0.12 5.03
CA GLU A 73 -5.80 -0.08 5.42
C GLU A 73 -4.89 -0.28 4.21
N SER A 74 -5.39 -0.94 3.15
CA SER A 74 -4.64 -1.24 1.93
C SER A 74 -4.63 -0.12 0.89
N LEU A 75 -5.51 0.88 1.03
CA LEU A 75 -5.71 1.97 0.08
C LEU A 75 -5.64 3.33 0.79
N PRO A 76 -4.49 3.66 1.41
CA PRO A 76 -4.33 4.93 2.12
C PRO A 76 -4.60 6.13 1.19
N GLY A 77 -5.29 7.13 1.71
CA GLY A 77 -5.73 8.32 0.98
C GLY A 77 -6.98 8.12 0.10
N TYR A 78 -7.37 6.89 -0.23
CA TYR A 78 -8.60 6.67 -1.00
C TYR A 78 -9.84 6.78 -0.10
N ARG A 79 -10.89 7.41 -0.64
CA ARG A 79 -12.21 7.40 -0.02
C ARG A 79 -12.95 6.11 -0.35
N VAL A 80 -12.99 5.18 0.59
CA VAL A 80 -13.68 3.88 0.44
C VAL A 80 -15.12 3.98 0.94
N ILE A 81 -16.08 3.87 0.01
CA ILE A 81 -17.53 4.00 0.26
C ILE A 81 -18.21 2.65 0.00
N GLY A 82 -18.92 2.15 1.01
CA GLY A 82 -19.77 0.97 0.88
C GLY A 82 -21.11 1.32 0.21
N ILE A 83 -21.59 0.48 -0.71
CA ILE A 83 -22.92 0.57 -1.30
C ILE A 83 -23.60 -0.79 -1.17
N ASP A 84 -24.73 -0.81 -0.49
CA ASP A 84 -25.50 -2.05 -0.26
C ASP A 84 -25.99 -2.64 -1.59
N CYS A 85 -25.63 -3.89 -1.82
CA CYS A 85 -26.00 -4.68 -3.00
C CYS A 85 -26.87 -5.90 -2.64
N ASP A 86 -27.21 -6.11 -1.37
CA ASP A 86 -28.03 -7.21 -0.84
C ASP A 86 -29.37 -6.72 -0.24
N ASP A 87 -29.71 -5.44 -0.41
CA ASP A 87 -30.90 -4.81 0.17
C ASP A 87 -32.24 -5.44 -0.29
N ASN A 88 -33.20 -5.47 0.63
CA ASN A 88 -34.54 -6.00 0.43
C ASN A 88 -35.36 -5.11 -0.49
N GLY A 89 -35.37 -5.46 -1.77
CA GLY A 89 -36.17 -4.81 -2.81
C GLY A 89 -35.35 -4.45 -4.06
N GLN A 90 -34.02 -4.35 -3.92
CA GLN A 90 -33.09 -4.02 -5.02
C GLN A 90 -31.77 -4.81 -4.92
N ASN A 91 -31.90 -6.12 -4.73
CA ASN A 91 -30.75 -7.02 -4.55
C ASN A 91 -30.09 -7.33 -5.90
N ILE A 92 -29.13 -6.51 -6.32
CA ILE A 92 -28.37 -6.77 -7.57
C ILE A 92 -27.54 -8.06 -7.48
N ILE A 93 -27.11 -8.47 -6.29
CA ILE A 93 -26.29 -9.68 -6.14
C ILE A 93 -27.06 -10.97 -6.49
N SER A 94 -28.38 -10.94 -6.38
CA SER A 94 -29.26 -12.03 -6.85
C SER A 94 -29.17 -12.25 -8.37
N ALA A 95 -28.80 -11.23 -9.14
CA ALA A 95 -28.51 -11.33 -10.58
C ALA A 95 -27.03 -11.68 -10.88
N SER A 96 -26.26 -12.13 -9.89
CA SER A 96 -24.84 -12.50 -10.00
C SER A 96 -23.89 -11.34 -10.37
N GLY A 97 -24.30 -10.09 -10.15
CA GLY A 97 -23.50 -8.89 -10.38
C GLY A 97 -23.48 -7.94 -9.18
N ALA A 98 -22.59 -6.97 -9.21
CA ALA A 98 -22.58 -5.85 -8.28
C ALA A 98 -22.09 -4.58 -9.00
N ILE A 99 -21.48 -3.63 -8.28
CA ILE A 99 -21.13 -2.29 -8.77
C ILE A 99 -20.31 -2.33 -10.07
N HIS A 100 -19.20 -3.07 -10.11
CA HIS A 100 -18.31 -3.11 -11.28
C HIS A 100 -19.02 -3.65 -12.53
N CYS A 101 -19.96 -4.59 -12.38
CA CYS A 101 -20.66 -5.22 -13.49
C CYS A 101 -21.60 -4.27 -14.25
N ILE A 102 -22.13 -3.24 -13.58
CA ILE A 102 -23.13 -2.33 -14.14
C ILE A 102 -22.61 -0.91 -14.37
N THR A 103 -21.30 -0.72 -14.26
CA THR A 103 -20.66 0.59 -14.41
C THR A 103 -19.55 0.54 -15.45
N LYS A 104 -19.28 1.69 -16.06
CA LYS A 104 -18.18 1.86 -17.01
C LYS A 104 -17.56 3.23 -16.83
N CYS A 105 -16.27 3.27 -16.46
CA CYS A 105 -15.51 4.51 -16.40
C CYS A 105 -15.18 5.02 -17.80
N ILE A 106 -15.33 6.32 -18.01
CA ILE A 106 -14.89 7.02 -19.21
C ILE A 106 -13.59 7.76 -18.86
N GLY A 107 -12.54 7.49 -19.64
CA GLY A 107 -11.26 8.18 -19.48
C GLY A 107 -11.37 9.64 -19.89
N VAL A 108 -10.54 10.49 -19.30
CA VAL A 108 -10.41 11.89 -19.72
C VAL A 108 -9.75 11.97 -21.10
N GLU A 109 -10.16 12.96 -21.91
CA GLU A 109 -9.44 13.30 -23.13
C GLU A 109 -8.03 13.80 -22.77
N ASP A 110 -7.03 13.38 -23.55
CA ASP A 110 -5.62 13.72 -23.36
C ASP A 110 -5.10 13.47 -21.93
N PRO A 111 -5.00 12.22 -21.47
CA PRO A 111 -4.56 11.95 -20.10
C PRO A 111 -3.12 12.44 -19.89
N LEU A 112 -2.87 13.08 -18.74
CA LEU A 112 -1.52 13.25 -18.23
C LEU A 112 -1.16 11.97 -17.46
N LEU A 113 -0.30 11.16 -18.08
CA LEU A 113 0.13 9.88 -17.57
C LEU A 113 1.36 10.07 -16.69
N ILE A 114 1.30 9.58 -15.45
CA ILE A 114 2.45 9.45 -14.55
C ILE A 114 2.55 7.99 -14.12
N ARG A 115 3.67 7.34 -14.43
CA ARG A 115 3.97 5.96 -14.06
C ARG A 115 5.29 5.89 -13.30
N HIS A 116 5.23 5.44 -12.06
CA HIS A 116 6.38 5.32 -11.16
C HIS A 116 6.25 4.03 -10.34
N GLN A 117 7.38 3.34 -10.15
CA GLN A 117 7.51 2.20 -9.24
C GLN A 117 8.03 2.72 -7.90
N ARG A 118 7.24 2.54 -6.83
CA ARG A 118 7.65 2.96 -5.49
C ARG A 118 9.04 2.42 -5.13
N LEU A 119 9.83 3.24 -4.45
CA LEU A 119 11.09 2.86 -3.83
C LEU A 119 10.83 1.83 -2.72
N ARG A 120 11.84 1.00 -2.47
CA ARG A 120 11.84 0.02 -1.38
C ARG A 120 12.68 0.53 -0.23
N ASP A 121 12.46 -0.05 0.94
CA ASP A 121 13.32 0.17 2.09
C ASP A 121 14.79 -0.10 1.72
N THR A 122 15.68 0.71 2.26
CA THR A 122 17.11 0.74 1.88
C THR A 122 17.98 0.85 3.12
N TYR A 123 19.20 0.33 3.06
CA TYR A 123 20.23 0.54 4.08
C TYR A 123 21.19 1.68 3.71
N ASP A 124 20.98 2.32 2.56
CA ASP A 124 21.83 3.42 2.09
C ASP A 124 21.50 4.71 2.85
N THR A 125 22.45 5.19 3.64
CA THR A 125 22.37 6.43 4.42
C THR A 125 23.25 7.55 3.85
N GLN A 126 23.96 7.28 2.75
CA GLN A 126 25.01 8.16 2.23
C GLN A 126 24.63 8.79 0.89
N ASN A 127 23.95 8.03 0.03
CA ASN A 127 23.56 8.50 -1.29
C ASN A 127 22.12 8.98 -1.33
N GLY A 128 21.83 9.88 -2.27
CA GLY A 128 20.46 10.29 -2.58
C GLY A 128 19.64 9.13 -3.16
N TYR A 129 18.32 9.21 -2.99
CA TYR A 129 17.38 8.21 -3.48
C TYR A 129 16.74 8.69 -4.77
N THR A 130 17.18 8.13 -5.90
CA THR A 130 16.69 8.51 -7.22
C THR A 130 15.26 8.04 -7.43
N VAL A 131 14.36 8.98 -7.68
CA VAL A 131 12.96 8.74 -8.05
C VAL A 131 12.78 8.99 -9.53
N GLU A 132 12.52 7.93 -10.29
CA GLU A 132 12.25 8.00 -11.72
C GLU A 132 10.75 7.86 -12.02
N ALA A 133 10.18 8.77 -12.79
CA ALA A 133 8.78 8.74 -13.19
C ALA A 133 8.64 8.94 -14.69
N TYR A 134 7.88 8.06 -15.34
CA TYR A 134 7.48 8.22 -16.73
C TYR A 134 6.29 9.17 -16.79
N VAL A 135 6.49 10.36 -17.34
CA VAL A 135 5.51 11.45 -17.39
C VAL A 135 5.24 11.82 -18.85
N ARG A 136 3.99 11.68 -19.31
CA ARG A 136 3.62 11.98 -20.70
C ARG A 136 2.25 12.60 -20.86
N HIS A 137 2.16 13.50 -21.83
CA HIS A 137 0.93 14.11 -22.31
C HIS A 137 1.10 14.46 -23.80
N ARG A 138 -0.01 14.53 -24.56
CA ARG A 138 0.06 14.81 -26.00
C ARG A 138 0.69 16.15 -26.35
N SER A 139 0.54 17.14 -25.48
CA SER A 139 1.09 18.50 -25.65
C SER A 139 2.56 18.59 -25.23
N GLY A 140 3.16 17.52 -24.71
CA GLY A 140 4.42 17.58 -23.97
C GLY A 140 4.22 17.99 -22.50
N ILE A 141 5.31 17.88 -21.74
CA ILE A 141 5.39 18.18 -20.30
C ILE A 141 6.07 19.54 -20.12
N ALA A 142 5.43 20.42 -19.34
CA ALA A 142 5.95 21.72 -18.98
C ALA A 142 6.95 21.60 -17.81
N GLN A 143 6.56 20.86 -16.77
CA GLN A 143 7.40 20.54 -15.63
C GLN A 143 6.94 19.25 -14.94
N ALA A 144 7.84 18.65 -14.18
CA ALA A 144 7.53 17.60 -13.23
C ALA A 144 8.24 17.87 -11.90
N GLN A 145 7.57 17.56 -10.80
CA GLN A 145 8.06 17.81 -9.45
C GLN A 145 7.95 16.54 -8.61
N LEU A 146 8.95 16.31 -7.77
CA LEU A 146 8.96 15.32 -6.72
C LEU A 146 8.66 16.02 -5.39
N HIS A 147 7.61 15.62 -4.71
CA HIS A 147 7.27 16.14 -3.40
C HIS A 147 7.63 15.09 -2.35
N TRP A 148 8.44 15.45 -1.36
CA TRP A 148 8.86 14.51 -0.32
C TRP A 148 8.89 15.15 1.08
N THR A 149 8.82 14.31 2.11
CA THR A 149 8.93 14.71 3.52
C THR A 149 9.36 13.53 4.40
N THR A 150 9.86 13.82 5.59
CA THR A 150 10.06 12.85 6.68
C THR A 150 8.99 12.95 7.76
N ASP A 151 8.15 14.00 7.71
CA ASP A 151 7.03 14.19 8.62
C ASP A 151 5.84 14.76 7.84
N THR A 152 4.83 13.92 7.65
CA THR A 152 3.60 14.29 6.93
C THR A 152 2.83 15.44 7.57
N ALA A 153 3.05 15.74 8.87
CA ALA A 153 2.45 16.88 9.54
C ALA A 153 3.11 18.22 9.18
N GLN A 154 4.36 18.21 8.71
CA GLN A 154 5.10 19.42 8.28
C GLN A 154 4.88 19.77 6.80
N GLY A 155 4.11 18.96 6.07
CA GLY A 155 3.90 19.11 4.63
C GLY A 155 5.07 18.57 3.80
N PHE A 156 5.01 18.78 2.49
CA PHE A 156 5.97 18.24 1.52
C PHE A 156 6.84 19.34 0.91
N THR A 157 8.14 19.05 0.80
CA THR A 157 9.09 19.88 0.06
C THR A 157 9.11 19.45 -1.41
N ALA A 158 9.00 20.42 -2.32
CA ALA A 158 9.08 20.17 -3.76
C ALA A 158 10.52 20.20 -4.27
N LEU A 159 10.86 19.24 -5.12
CA LEU A 159 12.10 19.15 -5.87
C LEU A 159 11.76 19.12 -7.37
N ALA A 160 12.39 19.97 -8.17
CA ALA A 160 12.23 19.92 -9.62
C ALA A 160 12.83 18.63 -10.18
N MET A 161 12.06 17.91 -11.01
CA MET A 161 12.57 16.76 -11.74
C MET A 161 13.20 17.20 -13.06
N THR A 162 14.22 16.46 -13.51
CA THR A 162 14.91 16.68 -14.78
C THR A 162 14.45 15.65 -15.80
N ASP A 163 14.18 16.07 -17.04
CA ASP A 163 13.90 15.17 -18.16
C ASP A 163 15.20 14.42 -18.54
N VAL A 164 15.18 13.09 -18.35
CA VAL A 164 16.30 12.20 -18.72
C VAL A 164 16.07 11.52 -20.08
N GLY A 165 15.05 11.95 -20.82
CA GLY A 165 14.72 11.50 -22.16
C GLY A 165 13.64 10.40 -22.20
N ASN A 166 13.07 10.20 -23.39
CA ASN A 166 12.00 9.23 -23.65
C ASN A 166 10.76 9.37 -22.73
N GLY A 167 10.51 10.58 -22.20
CA GLY A 167 9.41 10.85 -21.27
C GLY A 167 9.67 10.37 -19.85
N MET A 168 10.92 10.04 -19.51
CA MET A 168 11.33 9.73 -18.15
C MET A 168 11.87 10.99 -17.48
N TRP A 169 11.45 11.22 -16.25
CA TRP A 169 11.86 12.34 -15.41
C TRP A 169 12.46 11.80 -14.12
N ALA A 170 13.51 12.44 -13.59
CA ALA A 170 14.19 11.99 -12.38
C ALA A 170 14.49 13.15 -11.41
N ALA A 171 14.44 12.86 -10.11
CA ALA A 171 14.98 13.71 -9.05
C ALA A 171 15.49 12.83 -7.91
N ASP A 172 16.44 13.35 -7.13
CA ASP A 172 17.02 12.65 -5.99
C ASP A 172 16.49 13.23 -4.68
N ILE A 173 15.89 12.36 -3.86
CA ILE A 173 15.63 12.70 -2.46
C ILE A 173 16.98 12.69 -1.72
N PRO A 174 17.34 13.75 -0.96
CA PRO A 174 18.59 13.76 -0.20
C PRO A 174 18.69 12.57 0.77
N ALA A 175 19.91 12.07 0.96
CA ALA A 175 20.20 10.97 1.90
C ALA A 175 19.64 11.27 3.29
N GLN A 176 19.06 10.25 3.93
CA GLN A 176 18.48 10.36 5.27
C GLN A 176 19.20 9.43 6.25
N PRO A 177 19.25 9.78 7.55
CA PRO A 177 19.83 8.90 8.56
C PRO A 177 19.02 7.62 8.73
N ALA A 178 19.66 6.56 9.22
CA ALA A 178 19.00 5.32 9.58
C ALA A 178 17.88 5.55 10.61
N GLY A 179 16.79 4.81 10.47
CA GLY A 179 15.56 4.97 11.25
C GLY A 179 14.55 5.95 10.66
N THR A 180 14.89 6.68 9.59
CA THR A 180 13.98 7.65 8.97
C THR A 180 12.94 6.95 8.08
N GLU A 181 11.66 7.33 8.22
CA GLU A 181 10.64 7.08 7.19
C GLU A 181 10.56 8.28 6.24
N VAL A 182 10.60 7.99 4.94
CA VAL A 182 10.49 8.99 3.89
C VAL A 182 9.17 8.78 3.16
N PHE A 183 8.41 9.87 2.98
CA PHE A 183 7.12 9.92 2.30
C PHE A 183 7.24 10.77 1.06
N TYR A 184 6.67 10.35 -0.08
CA TYR A 184 6.77 11.12 -1.31
C TYR A 184 5.67 10.82 -2.34
N TYR A 185 5.49 11.75 -3.28
CA TYR A 185 4.65 11.61 -4.47
C TYR A 185 5.21 12.44 -5.63
N VAL A 186 4.73 12.18 -6.85
CA VAL A 186 5.17 12.89 -8.06
C VAL A 186 4.02 13.73 -8.61
N GLU A 187 4.31 14.96 -9.00
CA GLU A 187 3.43 15.86 -9.73
C GLU A 187 3.96 16.08 -11.14
N GLY A 188 3.06 16.19 -12.11
CA GLY A 188 3.39 16.62 -13.47
C GLY A 188 2.45 17.73 -13.92
N GLU A 189 2.97 18.62 -14.74
CA GLU A 189 2.22 19.64 -15.45
C GLU A 189 2.49 19.52 -16.94
N ALA A 190 1.44 19.40 -17.75
CA ALA A 190 1.52 19.38 -19.20
C ALA A 190 1.53 20.80 -19.78
N ASN A 191 2.09 20.98 -20.99
CA ASN A 191 2.03 22.27 -21.72
C ASN A 191 0.60 22.77 -22.02
N SER A 192 -0.42 21.91 -21.83
CA SER A 192 -1.83 22.28 -21.90
C SER A 192 -2.36 22.95 -20.63
N GLY A 193 -1.57 23.02 -19.56
CA GLY A 193 -1.98 23.46 -18.22
C GLY A 193 -2.60 22.35 -17.35
N LYS A 194 -2.72 21.12 -17.87
CA LYS A 194 -3.22 19.98 -17.09
C LYS A 194 -2.18 19.57 -16.04
N VAL A 195 -2.59 19.53 -14.77
CA VAL A 195 -1.78 19.07 -13.64
C VAL A 195 -2.33 17.74 -13.12
N GLN A 196 -1.44 16.84 -12.71
CA GLN A 196 -1.81 15.57 -12.10
C GLN A 196 -0.75 15.13 -11.09
N VAL A 197 -1.19 14.42 -10.05
CA VAL A 197 -0.31 13.79 -9.06
C VAL A 197 -0.39 12.26 -9.11
N ARG A 198 0.68 11.61 -8.67
CA ARG A 198 0.75 10.16 -8.48
C ARG A 198 1.42 9.86 -7.13
N PRO A 199 0.75 9.13 -6.20
CA PRO A 199 -0.62 8.61 -6.29
C PRO A 199 -1.69 9.70 -6.48
N ILE A 200 -2.85 9.35 -7.07
CA ILE A 200 -3.93 10.32 -7.37
C ILE A 200 -4.58 10.92 -6.11
N VAL A 201 -4.29 10.33 -4.96
CA VAL A 201 -4.79 10.72 -3.65
C VAL A 201 -3.80 11.60 -2.87
N ALA A 202 -2.65 11.94 -3.47
CA ALA A 202 -1.72 12.88 -2.85
C ALA A 202 -2.39 14.26 -2.64
N PRO A 203 -2.08 14.98 -1.55
CA PRO A 203 -1.06 14.67 -0.54
C PRO A 203 -1.51 13.68 0.56
N ASP A 204 -2.81 13.34 0.63
CA ASP A 204 -3.35 12.48 1.69
C ASP A 204 -2.96 10.99 1.54
N GLY A 205 -2.54 10.58 0.34
CA GLY A 205 -1.92 9.29 0.09
C GLY A 205 -0.63 9.42 -0.73
N TRP A 206 0.40 8.71 -0.30
CA TRP A 206 1.76 8.83 -0.77
C TRP A 206 2.43 7.44 -0.86
N TRP A 207 3.64 7.38 -1.42
CA TRP A 207 4.54 6.24 -1.22
C TRP A 207 5.43 6.48 -0.02
N ARG A 208 5.88 5.39 0.61
CA ARG A 208 6.90 5.44 1.66
C ARG A 208 7.96 4.38 1.48
N PHE A 209 9.13 4.66 2.02
CA PHE A 209 10.17 3.69 2.30
C PHE A 209 10.90 4.06 3.58
N ARG A 210 11.58 3.09 4.17
CA ARG A 210 12.39 3.25 5.39
C ARG A 210 13.87 3.21 5.06
N VAL A 211 14.64 4.06 5.72
CA VAL A 211 16.09 3.91 5.79
C VAL A 211 16.41 3.04 7.00
N LEU A 212 16.82 1.82 6.73
CA LEU A 212 17.05 0.79 7.74
C LEU A 212 18.45 0.96 8.36
N ASP A 213 18.57 0.60 9.63
CA ASP A 213 19.86 0.49 10.30
C ASP A 213 20.45 -0.91 10.08
N ILE A 214 21.77 -0.99 9.93
CA ILE A 214 22.53 -2.25 9.96
C ILE A 214 22.72 -2.74 11.42
N ASN A 215 22.49 -1.88 12.42
CA ASN A 215 22.53 -2.26 13.82
C ASN A 215 21.24 -2.97 14.26
N THR A 216 21.03 -4.20 13.78
CA THR A 216 20.40 -5.21 14.65
C THR A 216 21.51 -5.88 15.45
N GLY A 217 22.18 -5.11 16.30
CA GLY A 217 22.57 -5.68 17.57
C GLY A 217 21.26 -6.00 18.26
N VAL A 218 20.97 -7.28 18.48
CA VAL A 218 20.21 -7.62 19.67
C VAL A 218 21.01 -6.93 20.76
N ASP A 219 20.46 -5.91 21.42
CA ASP A 219 20.92 -5.65 22.77
C ASP A 219 20.79 -7.02 23.41
N ASP A 220 21.93 -7.68 23.66
CA ASP A 220 21.99 -8.79 24.59
C ASP A 220 21.42 -8.15 25.85
N ALA A 221 20.11 -8.26 26.03
CA ALA A 221 19.46 -7.93 27.27
C ALA A 221 20.20 -8.81 28.24
N ASP A 222 21.10 -8.21 29.01
CA ASP A 222 22.11 -8.87 29.83
C ASP A 222 21.35 -9.92 30.63
N GLY A 223 21.38 -11.16 30.12
CA GLY A 223 20.50 -12.21 30.63
C GLY A 223 20.92 -12.42 32.07
N PRO A 224 19.99 -12.66 33.01
CA PRO A 224 20.36 -12.78 34.41
C PRO A 224 21.50 -13.78 34.56
N ARG A 225 22.67 -13.28 34.95
CA ARG A 225 23.89 -14.05 35.09
C ARG A 225 23.93 -14.60 36.51
N ILE A 226 24.26 -15.88 36.65
CA ILE A 226 24.38 -16.49 37.98
C ILE A 226 25.61 -15.87 38.65
N ALA A 227 25.38 -15.05 39.67
CA ALA A 227 26.43 -14.42 40.45
C ALA A 227 27.07 -15.43 41.40
N GLU A 228 26.23 -16.19 42.12
CA GLU A 228 26.68 -17.16 43.10
C GLU A 228 25.70 -18.34 43.22
N VAL A 229 26.24 -19.50 43.60
CA VAL A 229 25.50 -20.72 43.90
C VAL A 229 25.98 -21.27 45.23
N PHE A 230 25.10 -21.31 46.24
CA PHE A 230 25.47 -21.78 47.57
C PHE A 230 24.31 -22.50 48.30
N PRO A 231 24.59 -23.55 49.10
CA PRO A 231 25.87 -24.25 49.21
C PRO A 231 26.10 -25.16 48.00
N ASN A 232 27.35 -25.21 47.53
CA ASN A 232 27.80 -26.17 46.51
C ASN A 232 29.09 -26.85 47.02
N PRO A 233 29.09 -28.17 47.28
CA PRO A 233 28.04 -29.15 46.98
C PRO A 233 26.91 -29.19 48.02
N THR A 234 25.69 -29.55 47.59
CA THR A 234 24.51 -29.76 48.44
C THR A 234 23.68 -30.93 47.92
N SER A 235 22.96 -31.62 48.80
CA SER A 235 22.11 -32.77 48.45
C SER A 235 20.62 -32.53 48.68
N SER A 236 20.21 -31.33 49.09
CA SER A 236 18.81 -31.02 49.40
C SER A 236 18.31 -29.68 48.86
N LEU A 237 18.97 -28.58 49.20
CA LEU A 237 18.56 -27.23 48.80
C LEU A 237 19.77 -26.42 48.29
N LEU A 238 19.56 -25.74 47.17
CA LEU A 238 20.52 -24.92 46.45
C LEU A 238 19.92 -23.52 46.25
N VAL A 239 20.67 -22.47 46.59
CA VAL A 239 20.31 -21.08 46.31
C VAL A 239 21.14 -20.57 45.13
N VAL A 240 20.47 -19.97 44.15
CA VAL A 240 21.08 -19.32 42.99
C VAL A 240 20.80 -17.83 43.09
N GLN A 241 21.86 -17.02 43.16
CA GLN A 241 21.75 -15.57 43.13
C GLN A 241 21.99 -15.07 41.72
N LEU A 242 21.05 -14.30 41.17
CA LEU A 242 21.15 -13.69 39.84
C LEU A 242 21.69 -12.26 39.98
N ALA A 243 22.64 -11.87 39.14
CA ALA A 243 23.04 -10.49 38.94
C ALA A 243 22.42 -9.96 37.63
N SER A 244 22.00 -8.69 37.67
CA SER A 244 21.68 -7.90 36.48
C SER A 244 22.94 -7.46 35.74
#